data_AF-A0A6A5AMG6-F1
#
_entry.id   AF-A0A6A5AMG6-F1
#
_cell.length_a   1.000
_cell.length_b   1.000
_cell.length_c   1.000
_cell.angle_alpha   90.00
_cell.angle_beta   90.00
_cell.angle_gamma   90.00
#
_symmetry.space_group_name_H-M   'P 1'
#
loop_
_entity.id
_entity.type
_entity.pdbx_description
1 polymer ?
#
loop_
_entity_poly.entity_id
_entity_poly.type
_entity_poly.pdbx_seq_one_letter_code
_entity_poly.pdbx_strand_id
1 'polypeptide(L)'
;MASTNLTLDEAKAYLKEERGGVNLYDHLSEVLLKLLVERPIDATTMFEHLSCSVRQERFNRGEPPNNGEITAEADAKSAQEAWSKSAIGLLKIQTEDGEIAQDTPSGVSDLLDEANMFEWAGIGFSKAETFRLSLALQKLASLNGTTKLRFWGKLLGTTADFYVAEGELPEPYEPEDAAAEEGANGLNKNTYWVLKDDGRGLLL
;
A
#
# COMPACT_ATOMS: atom_id res chain seq x y z
N MET A 1 27.10 -55.58 0.36
CA MET A 1 26.90 -54.19 -0.09
C MET A 1 27.99 -53.90 -1.10
N ALA A 2 27.63 -53.68 -2.36
CA ALA A 2 28.61 -53.52 -3.43
C ALA A 2 29.33 -52.17 -3.28
N SER A 3 30.61 -52.23 -2.92
CA SER A 3 31.52 -51.08 -2.97
C SER A 3 31.79 -50.77 -4.45
N THR A 4 31.03 -49.85 -5.02
CA THR A 4 31.41 -49.20 -6.28
C THR A 4 32.68 -48.42 -6.00
N ASN A 5 33.82 -48.90 -6.48
CA ASN A 5 35.08 -48.14 -6.48
C ASN A 5 34.93 -46.97 -7.46
N LEU A 6 34.19 -45.94 -7.03
CA LEU A 6 34.12 -44.67 -7.72
C LEU A 6 35.51 -44.05 -7.59
N THR A 7 36.17 -43.79 -8.71
CA THR A 7 37.47 -43.12 -8.69
C THR A 7 37.29 -41.70 -8.16
N LEU A 8 38.35 -41.13 -7.56
CA LEU A 8 38.32 -39.76 -7.03
C LEU A 8 37.89 -38.75 -8.11
N ASP A 9 38.29 -38.99 -9.35
CA ASP A 9 38.00 -38.10 -10.47
C ASP A 9 36.55 -38.21 -10.94
N GLU A 10 35.96 -39.42 -10.93
CA GLU A 10 34.53 -39.62 -11.18
C GLU A 10 33.67 -38.99 -10.08
N ALA A 11 34.08 -39.09 -8.82
CA ALA A 11 33.38 -38.45 -7.70
C ALA A 11 33.42 -36.92 -7.81
N LYS A 12 34.57 -36.34 -8.18
CA LYS A 12 34.70 -34.89 -8.42
C LYS A 12 33.87 -34.44 -9.62
N ALA A 13 33.86 -35.20 -10.71
CA ALA A 13 33.06 -34.89 -11.89
C ALA A 13 31.56 -34.87 -11.55
N TYR A 14 31.10 -35.83 -10.74
CA TYR A 14 29.73 -35.89 -10.25
C TYR A 14 29.35 -34.67 -9.39
N LEU A 15 30.20 -34.27 -8.43
CA LEU A 15 29.94 -33.12 -7.56
C LEU A 15 29.98 -31.77 -8.29
N LYS A 16 30.64 -31.71 -9.45
CA LYS A 16 30.69 -30.54 -10.32
C LYS A 16 29.53 -30.46 -11.31
N GLU A 17 28.65 -31.45 -11.35
CA GLU A 17 27.43 -31.38 -12.15
C GLU A 17 26.54 -30.24 -11.63
N GLU A 18 26.16 -29.33 -12.52
CA GLU A 18 25.35 -28.17 -12.16
C GLU A 18 23.87 -28.54 -12.27
N ARG A 19 23.18 -28.56 -11.12
CA ARG A 19 21.72 -28.77 -11.06
C ARG A 19 21.09 -27.59 -10.34
N GLY A 20 20.32 -26.79 -11.07
CA GLY A 20 19.65 -25.61 -10.51
C GLY A 20 20.56 -24.41 -10.27
N GLY A 21 21.62 -24.24 -11.07
CA GLY A 21 22.50 -23.06 -11.03
C GLY A 21 23.55 -23.06 -9.91
N VAL A 22 23.64 -24.16 -9.15
CA VAL A 22 24.66 -24.35 -8.11
C VAL A 22 25.27 -25.73 -8.31
N ASN A 23 26.60 -25.78 -8.28
CA ASN A 23 27.33 -27.04 -8.22
C ASN A 23 27.64 -27.36 -6.73
N LEU A 24 27.54 -28.65 -6.37
CA LEU A 24 27.71 -29.08 -4.98
C LEU A 24 29.17 -28.95 -4.52
N TYR A 25 30.11 -29.08 -5.46
CA TYR A 25 31.54 -28.94 -5.21
C TYR A 25 31.92 -27.55 -4.67
N ASP A 26 31.45 -26.48 -5.31
CA ASP A 26 31.74 -25.11 -4.88
C ASP A 26 31.02 -24.78 -3.59
N HIS A 27 29.75 -25.22 -3.42
CA HIS A 27 29.01 -25.02 -2.17
C HIS A 27 29.75 -25.62 -0.98
N LEU A 28 30.15 -26.89 -1.07
CA LEU A 28 30.91 -27.56 -0.01
C LEU A 28 32.28 -26.90 0.21
N SER A 29 32.95 -26.45 -0.86
CA SER A 29 34.23 -25.74 -0.75
C SER A 29 34.09 -24.43 0.03
N GLU A 30 33.02 -23.67 -0.19
CA GLU A 30 32.74 -22.42 0.52
C GLU A 30 32.36 -22.64 1.99
N VAL A 31 31.54 -23.66 2.26
CA VAL A 31 31.20 -24.02 3.65
C VAL A 31 32.45 -24.42 4.43
N LEU A 32 33.33 -25.24 3.82
CA LEU A 32 34.61 -25.61 4.43
C LEU A 32 35.53 -24.40 4.60
N LEU A 33 35.56 -23.48 3.63
CA LEU A 33 36.34 -22.25 3.73
C LEU A 33 35.85 -21.35 4.87
N LYS A 34 34.54 -21.16 5.02
CA LYS A 34 33.97 -20.42 6.17
C LYS A 34 34.30 -21.08 7.51
N LEU A 35 34.18 -22.40 7.58
CA LEU A 35 34.48 -23.15 8.79
C LEU A 35 35.96 -23.03 9.20
N LEU A 36 36.87 -22.99 8.22
CA LEU A 36 38.30 -22.76 8.46
C LEU A 36 38.64 -21.32 8.89
N VAL A 37 37.86 -20.33 8.43
CA VAL A 37 38.02 -18.92 8.81
C VAL A 37 37.48 -18.67 10.22
N GLU A 38 36.26 -19.15 10.51
CA GLU A 38 35.57 -18.86 11.77
C GLU A 38 36.07 -19.71 12.95
N ARG A 39 36.65 -20.90 12.67
CA ARG A 39 37.19 -21.85 13.68
C ARG A 39 36.27 -22.00 14.91
N PRO A 40 35.02 -22.45 14.73
CA PRO A 40 34.11 -22.67 15.84
C PRO A 40 34.64 -23.77 16.79
N ILE A 41 34.30 -23.64 18.08
CA ILE A 41 34.67 -24.61 19.13
C ILE A 41 34.09 -25.99 18.84
N ASP A 42 32.87 -26.04 18.31
CA ASP A 42 32.21 -27.25 17.83
C ASP A 42 31.90 -27.13 16.33
N ALA A 43 32.87 -27.57 15.52
CA ALA A 43 32.78 -27.53 14.07
C ALA A 43 31.67 -28.43 13.50
N THR A 44 31.33 -29.53 14.18
CA THR A 44 30.33 -30.48 13.68
C THR A 44 28.92 -29.92 13.84
N THR A 45 28.62 -29.31 14.98
CA THR A 45 27.31 -28.67 15.21
C THR A 45 27.15 -27.41 14.37
N MET A 46 28.23 -26.62 14.19
CA MET A 46 28.17 -25.36 13.44
C MET A 46 28.14 -25.57 11.91
N PHE A 47 28.48 -26.76 11.41
CA PHE A 47 28.51 -27.06 9.98
C PHE A 47 27.16 -26.83 9.29
N GLU A 48 26.05 -27.27 9.90
CA GLU A 48 24.71 -27.12 9.32
C GLU A 48 24.29 -25.64 9.25
N HIS A 49 24.64 -24.88 10.30
CA HIS A 49 24.38 -23.45 10.35
C HIS A 49 25.17 -22.72 9.24
N LEU A 50 26.46 -23.01 9.10
CA LEU A 50 27.31 -22.41 8.05
C LEU A 50 26.86 -22.79 6.64
N SER A 51 26.43 -24.04 6.44
CA SER A 51 25.84 -24.48 5.17
C SER A 51 24.57 -23.69 4.82
N CYS A 52 23.70 -23.46 5.81
CA CYS A 52 22.52 -22.62 5.63
C CYS A 52 22.89 -21.16 5.33
N SER A 53 23.87 -20.58 6.02
CA SER A 53 24.32 -19.21 5.78
C SER A 53 24.93 -19.02 4.39
N VAL A 54 25.80 -19.94 3.93
CA VAL A 54 26.36 -19.90 2.57
C VAL A 54 25.24 -19.97 1.52
N ARG A 55 24.25 -20.85 1.72
CA ARG A 55 23.09 -20.96 0.83
C ARG A 55 22.25 -19.68 0.79
N GLN A 56 22.11 -18.98 1.91
CA GLN A 56 21.38 -17.71 1.98
C GLN A 56 22.14 -16.56 1.33
N GLU A 57 23.46 -16.48 1.50
CA GLU A 57 24.28 -15.45 0.85
C GLU A 57 24.37 -15.64 -0.67
N ARG A 58 24.32 -16.89 -1.13
CA ARG A 58 24.23 -17.23 -2.55
C ARG A 58 22.83 -17.05 -3.14
N PHE A 59 21.83 -16.73 -2.31
CA PHE A 59 20.49 -16.44 -2.80
C PHE A 59 20.48 -15.10 -3.53
N ASN A 60 20.74 -15.14 -4.83
CA ASN A 60 20.35 -14.07 -5.73
C ASN A 60 18.86 -14.24 -6.00
N ARG A 61 18.05 -13.24 -5.62
CA ARG A 61 16.72 -13.07 -6.21
C ARG A 61 16.99 -12.91 -7.70
N GLY A 62 16.72 -13.95 -8.49
CA GLY A 62 16.93 -13.89 -9.93
C GLY A 62 16.27 -12.62 -10.47
N GLU A 63 16.94 -11.93 -11.40
CA GLU A 63 16.30 -10.83 -12.11
C GLU A 63 14.95 -11.35 -12.63
N PRO A 64 13.87 -10.58 -12.41
CA PRO A 64 12.54 -10.98 -12.83
C PRO A 64 12.56 -11.38 -14.31
N PRO A 65 11.93 -12.50 -14.72
CA PRO A 65 11.83 -12.87 -16.13
C PRO A 65 11.31 -11.68 -16.95
N ASN A 66 12.23 -11.13 -17.75
CA ASN A 66 12.05 -9.99 -18.63
C ASN A 66 11.02 -10.33 -19.73
N ASN A 67 9.73 -10.10 -19.42
CA ASN A 67 8.70 -9.66 -20.36
C ASN A 67 7.28 -9.51 -19.75
N GLY A 68 7.02 -10.00 -18.53
CA GLY A 68 5.71 -9.87 -17.88
C GLY A 68 5.71 -8.98 -16.63
N GLU A 69 6.80 -8.96 -15.88
CA GLU A 69 6.91 -8.17 -14.65
C GLU A 69 7.24 -6.70 -14.94
N ILE A 70 7.91 -6.36 -16.05
CA ILE A 70 8.23 -4.96 -16.39
C ILE A 70 6.96 -4.13 -16.64
N THR A 71 5.93 -4.70 -17.26
CA THR A 71 4.64 -4.00 -17.46
C THR A 71 3.85 -3.91 -16.16
N ALA A 72 3.82 -4.97 -15.35
CA ALA A 72 3.18 -4.93 -14.03
C ALA A 72 3.87 -3.96 -13.06
N GLU A 73 5.21 -3.89 -13.09
CA GLU A 73 6.02 -2.94 -12.33
C GLU A 73 5.86 -1.51 -12.86
N ALA A 74 5.80 -1.31 -14.17
CA ALA A 74 5.56 0.00 -14.77
C ALA A 74 4.14 0.52 -14.47
N ASP A 75 3.12 -0.34 -14.56
CA ASP A 75 1.73 0.00 -14.24
C ASP A 75 1.57 0.28 -12.73
N ALA A 76 2.20 -0.54 -11.87
CA ALA A 76 2.22 -0.32 -10.43
C ALA A 76 2.94 0.98 -10.06
N LYS A 77 4.08 1.27 -10.71
CA LYS A 77 4.83 2.51 -10.51
C LYS A 77 4.03 3.72 -10.99
N SER A 78 3.38 3.63 -12.15
CA SER A 78 2.50 4.70 -12.66
C SER A 78 1.31 4.96 -11.73
N ALA A 79 0.68 3.90 -11.20
CA ALA A 79 -0.37 4.01 -10.20
C ALA A 79 0.13 4.66 -8.90
N GLN A 80 1.32 4.30 -8.43
CA GLN A 80 1.95 4.88 -7.26
C GLN A 80 2.32 6.35 -7.47
N GLU A 81 2.82 6.72 -8.65
CA GLU A 81 3.12 8.10 -9.02
C GLU A 81 1.84 8.95 -9.10
N ALA A 82 0.76 8.40 -9.68
CA ALA A 82 -0.55 9.05 -9.71
C ALA A 82 -1.09 9.28 -8.29
N TRP A 83 -1.03 8.26 -7.42
CA TRP A 83 -1.39 8.37 -6.00
C TRP A 83 -0.59 9.46 -5.30
N SER A 84 0.74 9.44 -5.49
CA SER A 84 1.64 10.41 -4.87
C SER A 84 1.33 11.83 -5.33
N LYS A 85 1.06 12.03 -6.63
CA LYS A 85 0.70 13.34 -7.19
C LYS A 85 -0.63 13.86 -6.65
N SER A 86 -1.65 13.01 -6.57
CA SER A 86 -2.96 13.35 -5.99
C SER A 86 -2.85 13.67 -4.49
N ALA A 87 -2.13 12.84 -3.73
CA ALA A 87 -1.90 13.05 -2.30
C ALA A 87 -1.13 14.34 -2.02
N ILE A 88 -0.07 14.62 -2.79
CA ILE A 88 0.69 15.88 -2.70
C ILE A 88 -0.21 17.07 -3.06
N GLY A 89 -1.08 16.93 -4.05
CA GLY A 89 -2.05 17.97 -4.42
C GLY A 89 -2.99 18.36 -3.28
N LEU A 90 -3.41 17.40 -2.45
CA LEU A 90 -4.23 17.65 -1.26
C LEU A 90 -3.42 18.34 -0.14
N LEU A 91 -2.14 18.03 0.01
CA LEU A 91 -1.26 18.67 0.99
C LEU A 91 -0.90 20.12 0.62
N LYS A 92 -0.93 20.45 -0.67
CA LYS A 92 -0.65 21.79 -1.21
C LYS A 92 -1.80 22.77 -1.05
N ILE A 93 -2.48 22.79 0.10
CA ILE A 93 -3.24 23.97 0.55
C ILE A 93 -2.22 25.05 1.00
N GLN A 94 -1.32 25.39 0.09
CA GLN A 94 -0.33 26.46 0.19
C GLN A 94 -0.52 27.32 -1.05
N THR A 95 -1.21 28.44 -0.86
CA THR A 95 -1.01 29.63 -1.69
C THR A 95 0.46 30.07 -1.56
N GLU A 96 1.01 30.69 -2.60
CA GLU A 96 2.43 31.04 -2.73
C GLU A 96 3.00 31.96 -1.61
N ASP A 97 2.18 32.42 -0.66
CA ASP A 97 2.54 33.38 0.39
C ASP A 97 2.64 32.80 1.81
N GLY A 98 2.80 31.48 1.98
CA GLY A 98 3.17 30.90 3.28
C GLY A 98 2.14 31.08 4.42
N GLU A 99 0.96 31.61 4.13
CA GLU A 99 -0.17 31.60 5.04
C GLU A 99 -0.92 30.28 4.84
N ILE A 100 -0.88 29.45 5.88
CA ILE A 100 -1.73 28.27 6.02
C ILE A 100 -3.15 28.81 5.92
N ALA A 101 -3.85 28.54 4.80
CA ALA A 101 -5.27 28.87 4.68
C ALA A 101 -6.02 27.98 5.68
N GLN A 102 -6.12 28.50 6.91
CA GLN A 102 -6.78 27.88 8.05
C GLN A 102 -8.28 28.17 8.06
N ASP A 103 -8.83 28.77 7.01
CA ASP A 103 -10.26 28.87 6.86
C ASP A 103 -10.79 27.53 6.37
N THR A 104 -10.96 26.60 7.32
CA THR A 104 -11.85 25.47 7.14
C THR A 104 -13.19 26.07 6.67
N PRO A 105 -13.70 25.71 5.48
CA PRO A 105 -14.94 26.26 4.99
C PRO A 105 -16.02 26.09 6.05
N SER A 106 -16.74 27.17 6.35
CA SER A 106 -17.80 27.15 7.36
C SER A 106 -18.80 26.04 7.02
N GLY A 107 -19.09 25.16 7.98
CA GLY A 107 -20.04 24.06 7.81
C GLY A 107 -19.44 22.67 7.56
N VAL A 108 -18.12 22.54 7.39
CA VAL A 108 -17.46 21.22 7.34
C VAL A 108 -17.29 20.65 8.77
N SER A 109 -17.70 19.40 8.99
CA SER A 109 -17.49 18.69 10.26
C SER A 109 -16.00 18.49 10.56
N ASP A 110 -15.60 18.64 11.83
CA ASP A 110 -14.23 18.37 12.26
C ASP A 110 -13.97 16.86 12.37
N LEU A 111 -13.61 16.26 11.24
CA LEU A 111 -13.28 14.84 11.16
C LEU A 111 -12.07 14.46 12.03
N LEU A 112 -11.14 15.39 12.29
CA LEU A 112 -9.95 15.09 13.08
C LEU A 112 -10.30 14.91 14.55
N ASP A 113 -11.23 15.73 15.06
CA ASP A 113 -11.75 15.56 16.43
C ASP A 113 -12.59 14.28 16.56
N GLU A 114 -13.47 14.01 15.60
CA GLU A 114 -14.25 12.76 15.56
C GLU A 114 -13.33 11.52 15.53
N ALA A 115 -12.24 11.58 14.77
CA ALA A 115 -11.27 10.49 14.69
C ALA A 115 -10.54 10.23 16.02
N ASN A 116 -10.29 11.26 16.83
CA ASN A 116 -9.73 11.06 18.17
C ASN A 116 -10.70 10.27 19.07
N MET A 117 -12.00 10.56 18.96
CA MET A 117 -13.03 9.81 19.67
C MET A 117 -13.13 8.36 19.19
N PHE A 118 -13.03 8.14 17.88
CA PHE A 118 -13.03 6.79 17.30
C PHE A 118 -11.80 5.97 17.72
N GLU A 119 -10.62 6.60 17.78
CA GLU A 119 -9.38 5.95 18.24
C GLU A 119 -9.53 5.45 19.68
N TRP A 120 -10.19 6.21 20.56
CA TRP A 120 -10.50 5.76 21.93
C TRP A 120 -11.45 4.55 21.98
N ALA A 121 -12.37 4.46 21.03
CA ALA A 121 -13.27 3.32 20.88
C ALA A 121 -12.60 2.12 20.16
N GLY A 122 -11.36 2.27 19.68
CA GLY A 122 -10.64 1.23 18.95
C GLY A 122 -11.14 1.02 17.52
N ILE A 123 -11.82 2.02 16.94
CA ILE A 123 -12.36 2.00 15.58
C ILE A 123 -11.84 3.20 14.78
N GLY A 124 -11.97 3.15 13.46
CA GLY A 124 -11.62 4.27 12.57
C GLY A 124 -10.44 3.99 11.63
N PHE A 125 -10.02 5.03 10.92
CA PHE A 125 -8.96 4.95 9.92
C PHE A 125 -7.58 5.24 10.51
N SER A 126 -6.55 5.01 9.71
CA SER A 126 -5.20 5.47 10.06
C SER A 126 -5.13 7.01 10.11
N LYS A 127 -4.27 7.55 10.98
CA LYS A 127 -4.10 9.02 11.12
C LYS A 127 -3.79 9.71 9.80
N ALA A 128 -2.97 9.08 8.96
CA ALA A 128 -2.62 9.59 7.64
C ALA A 128 -3.82 9.60 6.67
N GLU A 129 -4.70 8.60 6.75
CA GLU A 129 -5.91 8.52 5.93
C GLU A 129 -6.95 9.53 6.38
N THR A 130 -7.22 9.64 7.69
CA THR A 130 -8.11 10.65 8.26
C THR A 130 -7.70 12.06 7.87
N PHE A 131 -6.40 12.37 7.94
CA PHE A 131 -5.90 13.69 7.57
C PHE A 131 -6.07 14.00 6.07
N ARG A 132 -5.81 13.02 5.18
CA ARG A 132 -6.08 13.21 3.75
C ARG A 132 -7.57 13.38 3.47
N LEU A 133 -8.41 12.66 4.19
CA LEU A 133 -9.87 12.74 4.07
C LEU A 133 -10.40 14.10 4.55
N SER A 134 -9.87 14.65 5.65
CA SER A 134 -10.25 15.99 6.13
C SER A 134 -9.89 17.08 5.11
N LEU A 135 -8.72 16.99 4.48
CA LEU A 135 -8.31 17.91 3.41
C LEU A 135 -9.20 17.75 2.16
N ALA A 136 -9.55 16.52 1.80
CA ALA A 136 -10.45 16.25 0.69
C ALA A 136 -11.85 16.83 0.94
N LEU A 137 -12.40 16.71 2.15
CA LEU A 137 -13.68 17.32 2.52
C LEU A 137 -13.64 18.85 2.45
N GLN A 138 -12.56 19.46 2.96
CA GLN A 138 -12.39 20.91 2.84
C GLN A 138 -12.35 21.36 1.37
N LYS A 139 -11.61 20.66 0.51
CA LYS A 139 -11.59 20.94 -0.93
C LYS A 139 -12.96 20.76 -1.58
N LEU A 140 -13.68 19.69 -1.21
CA LEU A 140 -15.03 19.40 -1.73
C LEU A 140 -16.03 20.50 -1.34
N ALA A 141 -15.96 20.99 -0.09
CA ALA A 141 -16.80 22.07 0.40
C ALA A 141 -16.52 23.38 -0.34
N SER A 142 -15.25 23.72 -0.57
CA SER A 142 -14.86 24.90 -1.34
C SER A 142 -15.29 24.82 -2.81
N LEU A 143 -15.25 23.62 -3.42
CA LEU A 143 -15.64 23.42 -4.82
C LEU A 143 -17.15 23.54 -5.04
N ASN A 144 -17.95 22.98 -4.14
CA ASN A 144 -19.41 22.88 -4.30
C ASN A 144 -20.20 23.92 -3.49
N GLY A 145 -19.52 24.76 -2.70
CA GLY A 145 -20.17 25.77 -1.88
C GLY A 145 -21.14 25.18 -0.84
N THR A 146 -20.80 24.04 -0.23
CA THR A 146 -21.70 23.33 0.68
C THR A 146 -21.97 24.11 1.96
N THR A 147 -23.21 24.10 2.45
CA THR A 147 -23.60 24.74 3.73
C THR A 147 -23.24 23.88 4.93
N LYS A 148 -23.39 22.56 4.79
CA LYS A 148 -22.93 21.56 5.74
C LYS A 148 -22.31 20.40 5.00
N LEU A 149 -21.20 19.87 5.49
CA LEU A 149 -20.56 18.70 4.92
C LEU A 149 -20.06 17.80 6.06
N ARG A 150 -20.45 16.53 6.03
CA ARG A 150 -20.03 15.50 6.97
C ARG A 150 -19.49 14.30 6.23
N PHE A 151 -18.48 13.65 6.80
CA PHE A 151 -18.10 12.32 6.37
C PHE A 151 -19.15 11.29 6.79
N TRP A 152 -19.65 10.49 5.85
CA TRP A 152 -20.62 9.43 6.17
C TRP A 152 -19.90 8.12 6.49
N GLY A 153 -18.95 7.70 5.64
CA GLY A 153 -18.30 6.41 5.79
C GLY A 153 -17.54 5.94 4.56
N LYS A 154 -16.99 4.72 4.67
CA LYS A 154 -16.33 4.00 3.57
C LYS A 154 -17.11 2.74 3.25
N LEU A 155 -17.41 2.53 1.96
CA LEU A 155 -18.00 1.32 1.42
C LEU A 155 -16.91 0.47 0.81
N LEU A 156 -16.74 -0.74 1.31
CA LEU A 156 -15.78 -1.69 0.78
C LEU A 156 -16.40 -2.46 -0.37
N GLY A 157 -15.74 -2.42 -1.53
CA GLY A 157 -16.20 -3.12 -2.73
C GLY A 157 -15.32 -4.30 -3.08
N THR A 158 -15.73 -5.07 -4.10
CA THR A 158 -14.93 -6.18 -4.63
C THR A 158 -13.83 -5.71 -5.59
N THR A 159 -14.03 -4.57 -6.24
CA THR A 159 -13.11 -4.02 -7.26
C THR A 159 -12.49 -2.70 -6.86
N ALA A 160 -13.20 -1.88 -6.07
CA ALA A 160 -12.73 -0.61 -5.54
C ALA A 160 -13.56 -0.25 -4.31
N ASP A 161 -12.98 0.59 -3.44
CA ASP A 161 -13.68 1.13 -2.29
C ASP A 161 -14.22 2.53 -2.60
N PHE A 162 -15.17 3.00 -1.79
CA PHE A 162 -15.79 4.30 -1.98
C PHE A 162 -15.90 5.06 -0.66
N TYR A 163 -15.40 6.29 -0.63
CA TYR A 163 -15.66 7.23 0.46
C TYR A 163 -16.92 8.02 0.16
N VAL A 164 -17.79 8.17 1.15
CA VAL A 164 -19.05 8.88 1.01
C VAL A 164 -19.02 10.10 1.91
N ALA A 165 -19.27 11.27 1.32
CA ALA A 165 -19.52 12.51 2.03
C ALA A 165 -20.98 12.90 1.84
N GLU A 166 -21.64 13.33 2.91
CA GLU A 166 -23.01 13.84 2.86
C GLU A 166 -23.03 15.33 3.20
N GLY A 167 -23.92 16.09 2.59
CA GLY A 167 -24.03 17.51 2.88
C GLY A 167 -25.27 18.19 2.34
N GLU A 168 -25.45 19.43 2.77
CA GLU A 168 -26.55 20.31 2.36
C GLU A 168 -25.99 21.36 1.40
N LEU A 169 -26.59 21.49 0.21
CA LEU A 169 -26.31 22.58 -0.72
C LEU A 169 -27.06 23.86 -0.31
N PRO A 170 -26.56 25.06 -0.67
CA PRO A 170 -27.25 26.32 -0.37
C PRO A 170 -28.63 26.40 -1.05
N GLU A 171 -28.71 25.88 -2.27
CA GLU A 171 -29.97 25.72 -2.99
C GLU A 171 -30.53 24.32 -2.73
N PRO A 172 -31.70 24.20 -2.10
CA PRO A 172 -32.33 22.90 -1.86
C PRO A 172 -32.65 22.22 -3.18
N TYR A 173 -32.52 20.88 -3.21
CA TYR A 173 -32.97 20.11 -4.35
C TYR A 173 -34.49 20.23 -4.52
N GLU A 174 -34.91 20.68 -5.70
CA GLU A 174 -36.31 20.66 -6.12
C GLU A 174 -36.59 19.37 -6.90
N PRO A 175 -37.48 18.49 -6.40
CA PRO A 175 -37.80 17.24 -7.08
C PRO A 175 -38.53 17.53 -8.40
N GLU A 176 -38.14 16.85 -9.48
CA GLU A 176 -38.85 16.94 -10.77
C GLU A 176 -40.25 16.31 -10.69
N ASP A 177 -40.41 15.27 -9.87
CA ASP A 177 -41.69 14.63 -9.57
C ASP A 177 -41.94 14.57 -8.05
N ALA A 178 -42.68 15.56 -7.55
CA ALA A 178 -43.02 15.66 -6.13
C ALA A 178 -43.89 14.50 -5.58
N ALA A 179 -44.44 13.63 -6.45
CA ALA A 179 -45.16 12.43 -6.03
C ALA A 179 -44.26 11.20 -5.89
N ALA A 180 -43.09 11.19 -6.54
CA ALA A 180 -42.11 10.09 -6.53
C ALA A 180 -40.89 10.40 -5.66
N GLU A 181 -40.52 11.67 -5.54
CA GLU A 181 -39.35 12.13 -4.81
C GLU A 181 -39.74 12.99 -3.61
N GLU A 182 -39.35 12.57 -2.43
CA GLU A 182 -39.44 13.44 -1.26
C GLU A 182 -38.40 14.56 -1.40
N GLY A 183 -38.84 15.83 -1.40
CA GLY A 183 -37.95 16.98 -1.51
C GLY A 183 -37.09 17.19 -0.26
N ALA A 184 -36.61 18.42 -0.04
CA ALA A 184 -35.69 18.79 1.04
C ALA A 184 -36.17 18.47 2.49
N ASN A 185 -37.42 18.07 2.68
CA ASN A 185 -38.00 17.69 3.98
C ASN A 185 -38.11 16.17 4.20
N GLY A 186 -37.69 15.34 3.25
CA GLY A 186 -37.71 13.88 3.37
C GLY A 186 -36.37 13.23 3.09
N LEU A 187 -36.40 12.03 2.50
CA LEU A 187 -35.22 11.20 2.27
C LEU A 187 -34.10 11.87 1.43
N ASN A 188 -34.45 12.74 0.49
CA ASN A 188 -33.49 13.43 -0.38
C ASN A 188 -33.02 14.78 0.15
N LYS A 189 -33.09 14.98 1.46
CA LYS A 189 -32.60 16.22 2.10
C LYS A 189 -31.11 16.46 1.87
N ASN A 190 -30.30 15.40 1.93
CA ASN A 190 -28.85 15.50 1.81
C ASN A 190 -28.40 15.08 0.42
N THR A 191 -27.42 15.81 -0.11
CA THR A 191 -26.65 15.40 -1.28
C THR A 191 -25.49 14.52 -0.84
N TYR A 192 -25.23 13.45 -1.59
CA TYR A 192 -24.13 12.53 -1.32
C TYR A 192 -23.10 12.60 -2.44
N TRP A 193 -21.84 12.83 -2.07
CA TRP A 193 -20.69 12.73 -2.98
C TRP A 193 -19.95 11.45 -2.71
N VAL A 194 -19.66 10.71 -3.78
CA VAL A 194 -18.96 9.42 -3.72
C VAL A 194 -17.61 9.56 -4.38
N LEU A 195 -16.55 9.36 -3.60
CA LEU A 195 -15.17 9.38 -4.06
C LEU A 195 -14.66 7.96 -4.18
N LYS A 196 -14.22 7.58 -5.38
CA LYS A 196 -13.65 6.25 -5.61
C LYS A 196 -12.22 6.19 -5.07
N ASP A 197 -11.93 5.13 -4.32
CA ASP A 197 -10.59 4.75 -3.87
C ASP A 197 -10.13 3.54 -4.69
N ASP A 198 -9.40 3.80 -5.76
CA ASP A 198 -8.82 2.77 -6.63
C ASP A 198 -7.31 2.56 -6.35
N GLY A 199 -6.82 3.02 -5.19
CA GLY A 199 -5.41 2.99 -4.86
C GLY A 199 -4.56 4.01 -5.64
N ARG A 200 -5.17 4.87 -6.48
CA ARG A 200 -4.50 5.98 -7.19
C ARG A 200 -4.76 7.35 -6.54
N GLY A 201 -5.33 7.32 -5.33
CA GLY A 201 -5.56 8.47 -4.47
C GLY A 201 -6.99 8.96 -4.55
N LEU A 202 -7.38 9.80 -3.60
CA LEU A 202 -8.67 10.49 -3.62
C LEU A 202 -8.67 11.49 -4.78
N LEU A 203 -9.30 11.09 -5.89
CA LEU A 203 -9.58 11.97 -7.01
C LEU A 203 -10.91 12.71 -6.72
N LEU A 204 -10.77 14.01 -6.45
CA LEU A 204 -11.86 14.99 -6.41
C LEU A 204 -11.94 15.72 -7.74
#